data_AF-A0A257RPI2-F1
#
_entry.id   AF-A0A257RPI2-F1
#
_cell.length_a   1.000
_cell.length_b   1.000
_cell.length_c   1.000
_cell.angle_alpha   90.00
_cell.angle_beta   90.00
_cell.angle_gamma   90.00
#
_symmetry.space_group_name_H-M   'P 1'
#
loop_
_entity.id
_entity.type
_entity.pdbx_description
1 polymer ?
#
loop_
_entity_poly.entity_id
_entity_poly.type
_entity_poly.pdbx_seq_one_letter_code
_entity_poly.pdbx_strand_id
1 'polypeptide(L)'
;MTGVPVAWAVTAGGGTIASDTLSDGACGPFASSVNNATDVNGKAGVCWTLGPVPGTNSVTARPTFGGDAPQGVVFLNAAGNTESGIQFTATGDLIPTTATATAVTATYDGAAHLGSGSCSDSLTPAYSYGTTGGSAPVNGGTYTFTVTCGAGSTVYAVSTASSTVTITPAPTTTALTCPSQVYTGSPVGACTAAVTGPAGLSAAVTPVTYTNNVNVGTANASATFLATANYQSSTGTATFAITKAASATAVACPATVAYAASALSPCTATVA
;
A
#
# COMPACT_ATOMS: atom_id res chain seq x y z
N MET A 1 55.00 -4.90 40.96
CA MET A 1 55.70 -5.15 39.68
C MET A 1 55.59 -3.88 38.86
N THR A 2 56.68 -3.14 38.69
CA THR A 2 56.68 -1.83 38.04
C THR A 2 57.24 -1.96 36.63
N GLY A 3 56.71 -1.19 35.68
CA GLY A 3 57.24 -1.14 34.31
C GLY A 3 56.96 -2.38 33.47
N VAL A 4 56.04 -3.26 33.87
CA VAL A 4 55.67 -4.45 33.08
C VAL A 4 54.81 -4.01 31.90
N PRO A 5 55.18 -4.30 30.64
CA PRO A 5 54.41 -3.85 29.49
C PRO A 5 53.10 -4.64 29.32
N VAL A 6 52.00 -3.92 29.08
CA VAL A 6 50.67 -4.45 28.79
C VAL A 6 50.20 -3.93 27.44
N ALA A 7 49.90 -4.86 26.54
CA ALA A 7 49.31 -4.57 25.23
C ALA A 7 47.79 -4.64 25.32
N TRP A 8 47.12 -3.61 24.80
CA TRP A 8 45.67 -3.52 24.72
C TRP A 8 45.24 -3.50 23.26
N ALA A 9 44.18 -4.23 22.93
CA ALA A 9 43.61 -4.23 21.60
C ALA A 9 42.08 -4.30 21.67
N VAL A 10 41.41 -3.53 20.80
CA VAL A 10 39.98 -3.71 20.54
C VAL A 10 39.80 -5.00 19.76
N THR A 11 39.05 -5.96 20.32
CA THR A 11 38.85 -7.29 19.74
C THR A 11 37.44 -7.49 19.17
N ALA A 12 36.48 -6.63 19.52
CA ALA A 12 35.14 -6.61 18.94
C ALA A 12 34.48 -5.22 19.04
N GLY A 13 33.49 -4.94 18.19
CA GLY A 13 32.61 -3.76 18.27
C GLY A 13 33.13 -2.47 17.61
N GLY A 14 34.42 -2.40 17.25
CA GLY A 14 34.96 -1.31 16.42
C GLY A 14 35.19 0.03 17.15
N GLY A 15 35.22 -0.01 18.49
CA GLY A 15 35.63 1.13 19.32
C GLY A 15 37.11 1.50 19.19
N THR A 16 37.57 2.43 20.02
CA THR A 16 38.98 2.83 20.09
C THR A 16 39.47 2.87 21.54
N ILE A 17 40.76 2.72 21.75
CA ILE A 17 41.39 2.70 23.07
C ILE A 17 42.56 3.66 23.15
N ALA A 18 42.79 4.21 24.33
CA ALA A 18 43.92 5.07 24.64
C ALA A 18 44.57 4.65 25.95
N SER A 19 45.88 4.86 26.08
CA SER A 19 46.55 4.66 27.36
C SER A 19 45.93 5.58 28.40
N ASP A 20 45.57 4.99 29.55
CA ASP A 20 45.21 5.74 30.76
C ASP A 20 46.53 6.17 31.41
N THR A 21 46.96 7.40 31.11
CA THR A 21 48.34 7.83 31.38
C THR A 21 48.52 8.58 32.70
N LEU A 22 47.46 8.82 33.47
CA LEU A 22 47.54 9.73 34.60
C LEU A 22 46.64 9.30 35.77
N SER A 23 47.12 9.56 36.99
CA SER A 23 46.40 9.40 38.26
C SER A 23 45.17 10.32 38.41
N ASP A 24 44.79 11.05 37.36
CA ASP A 24 43.63 11.93 37.26
C ASP A 24 42.57 11.43 36.25
N GLY A 25 42.79 10.30 35.58
CA GLY A 25 41.86 9.70 34.61
C GLY A 25 41.90 10.32 33.20
N ALA A 26 42.93 11.10 32.85
CA ALA A 26 43.08 11.65 31.52
C ALA A 26 43.59 10.61 30.49
N CYS A 27 42.91 10.54 29.35
CA CYS A 27 43.19 9.62 28.27
C CYS A 27 44.19 10.19 27.27
N GLY A 28 45.16 9.37 26.84
CA GLY A 28 46.02 9.67 25.71
C GLY A 28 45.30 9.64 24.34
N PRO A 29 46.05 9.68 23.23
CA PRO A 29 45.46 9.57 21.89
C PRO A 29 44.83 8.18 21.67
N PHE A 30 43.63 8.16 21.09
CA PHE A 30 42.88 6.94 20.81
C PHE A 30 43.34 6.24 19.52
N ALA A 31 43.44 4.92 19.56
CA ALA A 31 43.85 4.03 18.48
C ALA A 31 43.16 2.66 18.57
N SER A 32 43.36 1.77 17.59
CA SER A 32 42.84 0.38 17.62
C SER A 32 43.62 -0.55 18.56
N SER A 33 44.86 -0.17 18.88
CA SER A 33 45.75 -0.87 19.81
C SER A 33 46.63 0.14 20.52
N VAL A 34 46.93 -0.09 21.80
CA VAL A 34 47.84 0.75 22.57
C VAL A 34 48.65 -0.09 23.56
N ASN A 35 49.88 0.32 23.84
CA ASN A 35 50.73 -0.30 24.84
C ASN A 35 50.98 0.68 25.98
N ASN A 36 50.91 0.21 27.22
CA ASN A 36 51.41 0.94 28.38
C ASN A 36 52.15 0.00 29.32
N ALA A 37 52.62 0.52 30.46
CA ALA A 37 53.31 -0.26 31.46
C ALA A 37 52.65 -0.11 32.83
N THR A 38 52.85 -1.09 33.70
CA THR A 38 52.34 -1.01 35.07
C THR A 38 53.01 0.10 35.87
N ASP A 39 52.22 0.81 36.68
CA ASP A 39 52.69 1.81 37.63
C ASP A 39 53.46 1.17 38.81
N VAL A 40 53.89 2.01 39.76
CA VAL A 40 54.61 1.59 40.96
C VAL A 40 53.82 0.63 41.87
N ASN A 41 52.49 0.59 41.72
CA ASN A 41 51.60 -0.31 42.43
C ASN A 41 51.23 -1.56 41.61
N GLY A 42 51.77 -1.72 40.40
CA GLY A 42 51.46 -2.83 39.51
C GLY A 42 50.17 -2.68 38.71
N LYS A 43 49.62 -1.47 38.57
CA LYS A 43 48.38 -1.20 37.85
C LYS A 43 48.63 -0.68 36.44
N ALA A 44 47.82 -1.13 35.48
CA ALA A 44 47.75 -0.56 34.14
C ALA A 44 46.28 -0.35 33.77
N GLY A 45 45.95 0.80 33.18
CA GLY A 45 44.59 1.16 32.77
C GLY A 45 44.49 1.45 31.28
N VAL A 46 43.26 1.49 30.76
CA VAL A 46 42.99 1.88 29.38
C VAL A 46 41.70 2.70 29.35
N CYS A 47 41.70 3.79 28.61
CA CYS A 47 40.46 4.45 28.23
C CYS A 47 39.87 3.76 27.00
N TRP A 48 38.56 3.58 26.98
CA TRP A 48 37.88 2.87 25.90
C TRP A 48 36.63 3.62 25.46
N THR A 49 36.48 3.80 24.15
CA THR A 49 35.22 4.23 23.53
C THR A 49 34.50 3.02 22.95
N LEU A 50 33.19 2.92 23.17
CA LEU A 50 32.36 1.95 22.46
C LEU A 50 32.29 2.32 20.98
N GLY A 51 32.26 1.31 20.12
CA GLY A 51 32.08 1.53 18.68
C GLY A 51 30.64 1.90 18.33
N PRO A 52 30.42 2.40 17.10
CA PRO A 52 29.11 2.89 16.66
C PRO A 52 28.08 1.78 16.38
N VAL A 53 28.49 0.51 16.45
CA VAL A 53 27.63 -0.64 16.19
C VAL A 53 27.19 -1.25 17.52
N PRO A 54 25.88 -1.27 17.82
CA PRO A 54 25.34 -1.97 18.98
C PRO A 54 25.62 -3.48 18.88
N GLY A 55 25.76 -4.10 20.03
CA GLY A 55 26.27 -5.45 20.21
C GLY A 55 27.50 -5.46 21.12
N THR A 56 28.19 -6.61 21.10
CA THR A 56 29.33 -6.86 21.97
C THR A 56 30.57 -6.09 21.50
N ASN A 57 31.01 -5.18 22.35
CA ASN A 57 32.27 -4.48 22.25
C ASN A 57 33.25 -5.16 23.22
N SER A 58 34.50 -5.41 22.79
CA SER A 58 35.50 -6.08 23.62
C SER A 58 36.88 -5.45 23.50
N VAL A 59 37.59 -5.37 24.62
CA VAL A 59 39.02 -4.99 24.69
C VAL A 59 39.77 -6.08 25.43
N THR A 60 40.90 -6.51 24.89
CA THR A 60 41.74 -7.54 25.52
C THR A 60 43.08 -6.93 25.94
N ALA A 61 43.44 -7.16 27.20
CA ALA A 61 44.74 -6.86 27.78
C ALA A 61 45.64 -8.09 27.72
N ARG A 62 46.90 -7.94 27.30
CA ARG A 62 47.90 -9.01 27.30
C ARG A 62 49.22 -8.49 27.90
N PRO A 63 49.73 -9.08 28.99
CA PRO A 63 51.01 -8.69 29.53
C PRO A 63 52.13 -9.31 28.68
N THR A 64 53.27 -8.63 28.60
CA THR A 64 54.47 -9.15 27.94
C THR A 64 55.67 -9.04 28.88
N PHE A 65 56.75 -9.74 28.55
CA PHE A 65 57.98 -9.70 29.35
C PHE A 65 58.64 -8.31 29.31
N GLY A 66 59.04 -7.78 30.47
CA GLY A 66 59.72 -6.49 30.61
C GLY A 66 59.54 -5.87 32.02
N GLY A 67 60.28 -4.79 32.29
CA GLY A 67 60.30 -4.13 33.60
C GLY A 67 60.96 -4.98 34.69
N ASP A 68 60.42 -4.92 35.90
CA ASP A 68 60.96 -5.64 37.07
C ASP A 68 60.44 -7.08 37.19
N ALA A 69 59.84 -7.65 36.14
CA ALA A 69 59.33 -9.02 36.11
C ALA A 69 60.34 -9.99 35.47
N PRO A 70 60.99 -10.87 36.26
CA PRO A 70 62.16 -11.66 35.81
C PRO A 70 61.81 -12.89 34.95
N GLN A 71 60.56 -13.34 34.92
CA GLN A 71 60.06 -14.39 34.01
C GLN A 71 58.64 -14.03 33.54
N GLY A 72 58.24 -14.53 32.36
CA GLY A 72 57.02 -14.17 31.65
C GLY A 72 55.80 -13.97 32.57
N VAL A 73 55.21 -12.77 32.51
CA VAL A 73 54.03 -12.41 33.29
C VAL A 73 52.80 -12.99 32.60
N VAL A 74 51.95 -13.65 33.36
CA VAL A 74 50.64 -14.16 32.92
C VAL A 74 49.56 -13.55 33.81
N PHE A 75 48.36 -13.36 33.26
CA PHE A 75 47.21 -13.09 34.10
C PHE A 75 46.70 -14.39 34.69
N LEU A 76 46.10 -14.32 35.87
CA LEU A 76 45.35 -15.42 36.46
C LEU A 76 43.88 -15.02 36.53
N ASN A 77 42.97 -15.95 36.24
CA ASN A 77 41.56 -15.72 36.52
C ASN A 77 41.22 -15.95 38.00
N ALA A 78 39.96 -15.71 38.35
CA ALA A 78 39.47 -15.89 39.72
C ALA A 78 39.65 -17.31 40.27
N ALA A 79 39.82 -18.32 39.40
CA ALA A 79 40.10 -19.70 39.77
C ALA A 79 41.62 -20.02 39.85
N GLY A 80 42.49 -19.04 39.64
CA GLY A 80 43.95 -19.19 39.70
C GLY A 80 44.57 -19.82 38.46
N ASN A 81 43.81 -20.01 37.38
CA ASN A 81 44.32 -20.56 36.12
C ASN A 81 44.99 -19.47 35.29
N THR A 82 46.06 -19.84 34.58
CA THR A 82 46.79 -18.91 33.69
C THR A 82 45.97 -18.53 32.47
N GLU A 83 45.86 -17.24 32.19
CA GLU A 83 45.23 -16.69 31.00
C GLU A 83 46.25 -15.90 30.16
N SER A 84 46.17 -16.08 28.84
CA SER A 84 47.00 -15.33 27.88
C SER A 84 46.57 -13.87 27.73
N GLY A 85 45.47 -13.45 28.37
CA GLY A 85 44.95 -12.10 28.38
C GLY A 85 43.65 -11.99 29.16
N ILE A 86 43.32 -10.78 29.65
CA ILE A 86 42.02 -10.47 30.27
C ILE A 86 41.16 -9.76 29.24
N GLN A 87 39.91 -10.20 29.04
CA GLN A 87 38.96 -9.53 28.15
C GLN A 87 37.92 -8.75 28.97
N PHE A 88 37.77 -7.47 28.63
CA PHE A 88 36.69 -6.61 29.09
C PHE A 88 35.62 -6.55 28.00
N THR A 89 34.36 -6.70 28.39
CA THR A 89 33.22 -6.72 27.48
C THR A 89 32.17 -5.71 27.92
N ALA A 90 31.64 -4.97 26.95
CA ALA A 90 30.49 -4.09 27.11
C ALA A 90 29.51 -4.35 25.97
N THR A 91 28.21 -4.31 26.27
CA THR A 91 27.15 -4.53 25.28
C THR A 91 26.29 -3.28 25.19
N GLY A 92 26.09 -2.78 23.97
CA GLY A 92 25.09 -1.75 23.69
C GLY A 92 23.92 -2.36 22.94
N ASP A 93 22.70 -2.24 23.47
CA ASP A 93 21.51 -2.71 22.77
C ASP A 93 20.99 -1.64 21.79
N LEU A 94 20.30 -2.08 20.74
CA LEU A 94 19.55 -1.19 19.87
C LEU A 94 18.38 -0.55 20.64
N ILE A 95 18.05 0.70 20.34
CA ILE A 95 16.86 1.35 20.89
C ILE A 95 15.64 0.62 20.32
N PRO A 96 14.76 0.03 21.17
CA PRO A 96 13.58 -0.66 20.70
C PRO A 96 12.63 0.33 20.03
N THR A 97 12.02 -0.07 18.90
CA THR A 97 11.02 0.75 18.22
C THR A 97 9.65 0.10 18.31
N THR A 98 8.60 0.92 18.21
CA THR A 98 7.22 0.46 18.08
C THR A 98 6.61 0.96 16.78
N ALA A 99 6.19 0.03 15.93
CA ALA A 99 5.36 0.31 14.76
C ALA A 99 3.88 0.22 15.12
N THR A 100 3.07 1.12 14.57
CA THR A 100 1.61 1.02 14.61
C THR A 100 1.05 0.99 13.19
N ALA A 101 -0.05 0.27 13.00
CA ALA A 101 -0.78 0.24 11.74
C ALA A 101 -2.28 0.30 12.04
N THR A 102 -3.00 1.17 11.33
CA THR A 102 -4.44 1.38 11.47
C THR A 102 -5.13 1.06 10.16
N ALA A 103 -6.21 0.30 10.24
CA ALA A 103 -6.99 -0.06 9.06
C ALA A 103 -7.60 1.21 8.44
N VAL A 104 -7.59 1.27 7.11
CA VAL A 104 -8.17 2.37 6.33
C VAL A 104 -9.26 1.79 5.44
N THR A 105 -10.40 2.47 5.39
CA THR A 105 -11.48 2.15 4.46
C THR A 105 -11.77 3.37 3.61
N ALA A 106 -11.86 3.18 2.29
CA ALA A 106 -12.18 4.23 1.33
C ALA A 106 -13.13 3.71 0.26
N THR A 107 -13.71 4.63 -0.50
CA THR A 107 -14.52 4.33 -1.69
C THR A 107 -13.69 4.58 -2.92
N TYR A 108 -13.79 3.71 -3.93
CA TYR A 108 -13.02 3.83 -5.16
C TYR A 108 -13.19 5.22 -5.82
N ASP A 109 -12.08 5.93 -6.00
CA ASP A 109 -12.02 7.27 -6.59
C ASP A 109 -11.02 7.37 -7.76
N GLY A 110 -10.32 6.27 -8.07
CA GLY A 110 -9.29 6.20 -9.11
C GLY A 110 -7.88 6.59 -8.64
N ALA A 111 -7.70 6.95 -7.37
CA ALA A 111 -6.39 7.29 -6.79
C ALA A 111 -5.78 6.12 -6.00
N ALA A 112 -4.49 6.23 -5.70
CA ALA A 112 -3.78 5.29 -4.84
C ALA A 112 -4.08 5.56 -3.37
N HIS A 113 -4.42 4.52 -2.62
CA HIS A 113 -4.83 4.61 -1.22
C HIS A 113 -3.71 4.12 -0.30
N LEU A 114 -3.18 5.02 0.52
CA LEU A 114 -2.12 4.71 1.46
C LEU A 114 -2.67 4.07 2.74
N GLY A 115 -1.86 3.20 3.34
CA GLY A 115 -2.09 2.75 4.72
C GLY A 115 -1.84 3.88 5.72
N SER A 116 -2.28 3.68 6.96
CA SER A 116 -2.06 4.63 8.06
C SER A 116 -1.28 3.97 9.18
N GLY A 117 -0.29 4.65 9.73
CA GLY A 117 0.51 4.16 10.83
C GLY A 117 1.57 5.15 11.30
N SER A 118 2.26 4.78 12.37
CA SER A 118 3.32 5.60 12.96
C SER A 118 4.46 4.75 13.49
N CYS A 119 5.60 5.39 13.72
CA CYS A 119 6.73 4.83 14.44
C CYS A 119 6.96 5.61 15.74
N SER A 120 7.45 4.92 16.77
CA SER A 120 8.05 5.56 17.94
C SER A 120 9.29 6.39 17.53
N ASP A 121 9.79 7.19 18.48
CA ASP A 121 11.06 7.92 18.34
C ASP A 121 11.11 8.90 17.16
N SER A 122 9.93 9.33 16.69
CA SER A 122 9.78 10.21 15.51
C SER A 122 10.43 9.67 14.23
N LEU A 123 10.59 8.34 14.13
CA LEU A 123 11.11 7.71 12.93
C LEU A 123 10.12 7.85 11.78
N THR A 124 10.64 7.98 10.56
CA THR A 124 9.81 8.00 9.36
C THR A 124 9.35 6.57 9.05
N PRO A 125 8.03 6.29 9.01
CA PRO A 125 7.52 4.96 8.68
C PRO A 125 7.78 4.61 7.22
N ALA A 126 8.28 3.40 6.97
CA ALA A 126 8.34 2.82 5.64
C ALA A 126 7.13 1.91 5.39
N TYR A 127 6.44 2.10 4.28
CA TYR A 127 5.24 1.34 3.92
C TYR A 127 5.54 0.34 2.80
N SER A 128 5.07 -0.90 2.97
CA SER A 128 5.03 -1.91 1.91
C SER A 128 3.63 -2.47 1.77
N TYR A 129 3.21 -2.76 0.53
CA TYR A 129 1.86 -3.24 0.23
C TYR A 129 1.88 -4.65 -0.34
N GLY A 130 0.91 -5.48 0.04
CA GLY A 130 0.69 -6.82 -0.50
C GLY A 130 0.08 -6.85 -1.90
N THR A 131 0.36 -5.84 -2.72
CA THR A 131 -0.09 -5.73 -4.11
C THR A 131 0.95 -6.30 -5.07
N THR A 132 0.54 -6.59 -6.31
CA THR A 132 1.50 -6.89 -7.38
C THR A 132 2.35 -5.63 -7.63
N GLY A 133 3.66 -5.71 -7.39
CA GLY A 133 4.59 -4.58 -7.53
C GLY A 133 4.76 -3.71 -6.29
N GLY A 134 4.13 -4.05 -5.16
CA GLY A 134 4.38 -3.42 -3.85
C GLY A 134 3.90 -1.97 -3.70
N SER A 135 3.14 -1.46 -4.67
CA SER A 135 2.61 -0.09 -4.67
C SER A 135 1.28 0.00 -3.92
N ALA A 136 0.92 1.20 -3.48
CA ALA A 136 -0.36 1.44 -2.83
C ALA A 136 -1.55 1.01 -3.73
N PRO A 137 -2.57 0.33 -3.18
CA PRO A 137 -3.69 -0.18 -3.97
C PRO A 137 -4.56 0.95 -4.55
N VAL A 138 -5.12 0.71 -5.73
CA VAL A 138 -6.04 1.64 -6.43
C VAL A 138 -7.42 1.02 -6.60
N ASN A 139 -7.49 -0.26 -6.95
CA ASN A 139 -8.73 -0.95 -7.27
C ASN A 139 -9.43 -1.48 -6.02
N GLY A 140 -10.72 -1.80 -6.15
CA GLY A 140 -11.53 -2.35 -5.08
C GLY A 140 -11.04 -3.70 -4.60
N GLY A 141 -11.09 -3.89 -3.29
CA GLY A 141 -10.56 -5.06 -2.60
C GLY A 141 -10.00 -4.71 -1.23
N THR A 142 -9.51 -5.73 -0.55
CA THR A 142 -8.83 -5.60 0.75
C THR A 142 -7.37 -6.00 0.57
N TYR A 143 -6.46 -5.10 0.93
CA TYR A 143 -5.02 -5.26 0.75
C TYR A 143 -4.31 -5.10 2.09
N THR A 144 -3.39 -6.00 2.40
CA THR A 144 -2.53 -5.85 3.56
C THR A 144 -1.44 -4.82 3.26
N PHE A 145 -1.14 -3.95 4.22
CA PHE A 145 0.06 -3.12 4.22
C PHE A 145 0.83 -3.35 5.52
N THR A 146 2.14 -3.13 5.46
CA THR A 146 3.05 -3.23 6.60
C THR A 146 3.79 -1.92 6.78
N VAL A 147 3.81 -1.46 8.01
CA VAL A 147 4.61 -0.32 8.49
C VAL A 147 5.88 -0.89 9.11
N THR A 148 7.03 -0.41 8.66
CA THR A 148 8.34 -0.80 9.18
C THR A 148 9.03 0.41 9.79
N CYS A 149 9.51 0.25 11.02
CA CYS A 149 10.28 1.24 11.77
C CYS A 149 11.71 0.75 11.97
N GLY A 150 12.68 1.66 11.96
CA GLY A 150 14.09 1.34 12.22
C GLY A 150 14.82 0.61 11.08
N ALA A 151 14.19 0.39 9.92
CA ALA A 151 14.83 -0.26 8.78
C ALA A 151 16.08 0.51 8.32
N GLY A 152 17.20 -0.21 8.20
CA GLY A 152 18.49 0.37 7.80
C GLY A 152 19.20 1.19 8.87
N SER A 153 18.62 1.32 10.07
CA SER A 153 19.28 1.99 11.19
C SER A 153 20.31 1.08 11.86
N THR A 154 21.44 1.66 12.25
CA THR A 154 22.43 1.00 13.12
C THR A 154 22.17 1.26 14.60
N VAL A 155 21.17 2.07 14.96
CA VAL A 155 20.91 2.51 16.34
C VAL A 155 19.53 2.07 16.85
N TYR A 156 18.59 1.86 15.94
CA TYR A 156 17.21 1.48 16.26
C TYR A 156 16.93 0.04 15.83
N ALA A 157 16.27 -0.73 16.69
CA ALA A 157 15.79 -2.07 16.35
C ALA A 157 14.67 -1.98 15.33
N VAL A 158 14.59 -2.97 14.44
CA VAL A 158 13.50 -3.05 13.46
C VAL A 158 12.24 -3.57 14.14
N SER A 159 11.12 -2.86 13.95
CA SER A 159 9.79 -3.34 14.32
C SER A 159 8.83 -3.18 13.16
N THR A 160 7.80 -4.02 13.11
CA THR A 160 6.79 -4.00 12.06
C THR A 160 5.39 -4.14 12.64
N ALA A 161 4.42 -3.52 11.97
CA ALA A 161 3.00 -3.69 12.24
C ALA A 161 2.26 -3.76 10.90
N SER A 162 1.23 -4.60 10.83
CA SER A 162 0.44 -4.77 9.61
C SER A 162 -1.02 -4.48 9.85
N SER A 163 -1.67 -3.89 8.85
CA SER A 163 -3.12 -3.70 8.83
C SER A 163 -3.62 -3.73 7.38
N THR A 164 -4.85 -3.31 7.14
CA THR A 164 -5.49 -3.40 5.82
C THR A 164 -5.94 -2.05 5.28
N VAL A 165 -5.80 -1.88 3.98
CA VAL A 165 -6.54 -0.89 3.19
C VAL A 165 -7.70 -1.61 2.50
N THR A 166 -8.93 -1.18 2.75
CA THR A 166 -10.13 -1.68 2.08
C THR A 166 -10.69 -0.60 1.17
N ILE A 167 -10.77 -0.89 -0.13
CA ILE A 167 -11.35 -0.02 -1.14
C ILE A 167 -12.69 -0.63 -1.54
N THR A 168 -13.77 0.06 -1.18
CA THR A 168 -15.14 -0.36 -1.48
C THR A 168 -15.59 0.13 -2.85
N PRO A 169 -16.47 -0.61 -3.56
CA PRO A 169 -16.96 -0.19 -4.87
C PRO A 169 -17.73 1.14 -4.81
N ALA A 170 -17.45 2.02 -5.77
CA ALA A 170 -18.09 3.32 -5.87
C ALA A 170 -19.51 3.25 -6.45
N PRO A 171 -20.46 4.09 -5.99
CA PRO A 171 -21.79 4.14 -6.58
C PRO A 171 -21.74 4.59 -8.04
N THR A 172 -22.65 4.06 -8.86
CA THR A 172 -22.81 4.45 -10.27
C THR A 172 -24.25 4.86 -10.54
N THR A 173 -24.50 5.57 -11.64
CA THR A 173 -25.84 5.95 -12.10
C THR A 173 -25.99 5.54 -13.55
N THR A 174 -27.01 4.74 -13.86
CA THR A 174 -27.36 4.36 -15.23
C THR A 174 -28.58 5.18 -15.67
N ALA A 175 -28.46 5.88 -16.80
CA ALA A 175 -29.51 6.70 -17.39
C ALA A 175 -29.86 6.19 -18.80
N LEU A 176 -31.13 6.33 -19.18
CA LEU A 176 -31.63 5.99 -20.51
C LEU A 176 -32.11 7.25 -21.22
N THR A 177 -31.84 7.32 -22.53
CA THR A 177 -32.44 8.31 -23.43
C THR A 177 -33.30 7.56 -24.43
N CYS A 178 -34.60 7.85 -24.44
CA CYS A 178 -35.60 7.12 -25.24
C CYS A 178 -36.46 8.09 -26.06
N PRO A 179 -36.25 8.22 -27.37
CA PRO A 179 -37.11 9.04 -28.22
C PRO A 179 -38.45 8.34 -28.49
N SER A 180 -39.52 9.11 -28.70
CA SER A 180 -40.79 8.60 -29.21
C SER A 180 -40.63 8.02 -30.62
N GLN A 181 -41.43 7.02 -30.96
CA GLN A 181 -41.33 6.32 -32.23
C GLN A 181 -42.70 6.16 -32.88
N VAL A 182 -42.73 6.05 -34.21
CA VAL A 182 -43.94 5.76 -34.97
C VAL A 182 -44.14 4.24 -35.04
N TYR A 183 -45.38 3.79 -34.92
CA TYR A 183 -45.72 2.37 -35.07
C TYR A 183 -45.33 1.84 -36.46
N THR A 184 -44.50 0.79 -36.49
CA THR A 184 -44.01 0.12 -37.71
C THR A 184 -44.51 -1.32 -37.86
N GLY A 185 -45.28 -1.83 -36.89
CA GLY A 185 -45.70 -3.23 -36.86
C GLY A 185 -44.63 -4.24 -36.41
N SER A 186 -43.51 -3.77 -35.83
CA SER A 186 -42.43 -4.60 -35.28
C SER A 186 -41.91 -4.04 -33.95
N PRO A 187 -41.19 -4.82 -33.13
CA PRO A 187 -40.59 -4.34 -31.89
C PRO A 187 -39.65 -3.15 -32.10
N VAL A 188 -39.83 -2.11 -31.29
CA VAL A 188 -39.05 -0.86 -31.33
C VAL A 188 -37.95 -0.89 -30.28
N GLY A 189 -36.69 -0.65 -30.70
CA GLY A 189 -35.50 -0.62 -29.83
C GLY A 189 -34.75 0.70 -29.92
N ALA A 190 -35.38 1.81 -29.54
CA ALA A 190 -34.85 3.15 -29.80
C ALA A 190 -34.05 3.79 -28.65
N CYS A 191 -34.03 3.18 -27.47
CA CYS A 191 -33.34 3.74 -26.32
C CYS A 191 -31.84 3.44 -26.34
N THR A 192 -31.06 4.42 -25.92
CA THR A 192 -29.64 4.25 -25.57
C THR A 192 -29.48 4.39 -24.06
N ALA A 193 -28.61 3.58 -23.45
CA ALA A 193 -28.30 3.66 -22.03
C ALA A 193 -26.82 3.99 -21.81
N ALA A 194 -26.53 4.79 -20.79
CA ALA A 194 -25.17 5.12 -20.38
C ALA A 194 -25.05 5.09 -18.86
N VAL A 195 -23.91 4.64 -18.36
CA VAL A 195 -23.54 4.70 -16.94
C VAL A 195 -22.54 5.82 -16.72
N THR A 196 -22.70 6.54 -15.61
CA THR A 196 -21.75 7.51 -15.10
C THR A 196 -21.34 7.17 -13.66
N GLY A 197 -20.11 7.50 -13.28
CA GLY A 197 -19.63 7.32 -11.91
C GLY A 197 -18.31 8.05 -11.65
N PRO A 198 -17.74 7.87 -10.44
CA PRO A 198 -16.43 8.43 -10.08
C PRO A 198 -15.29 7.98 -10.99
N ALA A 199 -14.11 8.56 -10.80
CA ALA A 199 -12.91 8.28 -11.60
C ALA A 199 -13.10 8.45 -13.12
N GLY A 200 -14.08 9.26 -13.54
CA GLY A 200 -14.37 9.52 -14.95
C GLY A 200 -15.12 8.40 -15.66
N LEU A 201 -15.77 7.47 -14.95
CA LEU A 201 -16.60 6.44 -15.58
C LEU A 201 -17.69 7.08 -16.44
N SER A 202 -17.64 6.80 -17.74
CA SER A 202 -18.69 7.12 -18.72
C SER A 202 -18.66 6.06 -19.81
N ALA A 203 -19.69 5.21 -19.86
CA ALA A 203 -19.75 4.09 -20.80
C ALA A 203 -21.18 3.78 -21.24
N ALA A 204 -21.34 3.24 -22.44
CA ALA A 204 -22.62 2.72 -22.90
C ALA A 204 -22.98 1.43 -22.12
N VAL A 205 -24.27 1.26 -21.80
CA VAL A 205 -24.78 0.06 -21.13
C VAL A 205 -25.61 -0.75 -22.13
N THR A 206 -25.20 -2.00 -22.35
CA THR A 206 -25.87 -2.93 -23.26
C THR A 206 -26.00 -4.30 -22.61
N PRO A 207 -27.09 -5.04 -22.86
CA PRO A 207 -28.23 -4.68 -23.69
C PRO A 207 -29.23 -3.76 -22.97
N VAL A 208 -30.03 -3.01 -23.75
CA VAL A 208 -31.27 -2.39 -23.26
C VAL A 208 -32.40 -3.40 -23.45
N THR A 209 -33.17 -3.63 -22.40
CA THR A 209 -34.33 -4.53 -22.40
C THR A 209 -35.61 -3.73 -22.53
N TYR A 210 -36.61 -4.28 -23.21
CA TYR A 210 -37.85 -3.59 -23.56
C TYR A 210 -39.07 -4.42 -23.20
N THR A 211 -40.15 -3.75 -22.82
CA THR A 211 -41.49 -4.31 -22.71
C THR A 211 -42.53 -3.38 -23.34
N ASN A 212 -43.64 -3.94 -23.82
CA ASN A 212 -44.71 -3.20 -24.50
C ASN A 212 -44.22 -2.37 -25.71
N ASN A 213 -43.20 -2.85 -26.42
CA ASN A 213 -42.50 -2.08 -27.46
C ASN A 213 -42.94 -2.41 -28.90
N VAL A 214 -44.10 -3.02 -29.11
CA VAL A 214 -44.64 -3.32 -30.45
C VAL A 214 -45.80 -2.40 -30.79
N ASN A 215 -46.83 -2.37 -29.95
CA ASN A 215 -48.08 -1.68 -30.23
C ASN A 215 -48.05 -0.20 -29.82
N VAL A 216 -48.94 0.60 -30.42
CA VAL A 216 -49.17 1.99 -30.02
C VAL A 216 -49.48 2.08 -28.52
N GLY A 217 -48.81 3.00 -27.84
CA GLY A 217 -48.92 3.16 -26.39
C GLY A 217 -47.60 3.55 -25.75
N THR A 218 -47.48 3.29 -24.45
CA THR A 218 -46.24 3.54 -23.69
C THR A 218 -45.42 2.26 -23.62
N ALA A 219 -44.21 2.30 -24.17
CA ALA A 219 -43.22 1.25 -24.04
C ALA A 219 -42.27 1.55 -22.87
N ASN A 220 -41.74 0.50 -22.24
CA ASN A 220 -40.77 0.61 -21.17
C ASN A 220 -39.40 0.10 -21.64
N ALA A 221 -38.34 0.72 -21.14
CA ALA A 221 -36.97 0.30 -21.35
C ALA A 221 -36.22 0.24 -20.01
N SER A 222 -35.31 -0.74 -19.87
CA SER A 222 -34.41 -0.82 -18.72
C SER A 222 -33.02 -1.30 -19.12
N ALA A 223 -32.01 -0.80 -18.43
CA ALA A 223 -30.63 -1.19 -18.62
C ALA A 223 -29.91 -1.25 -17.26
N THR A 224 -29.07 -2.26 -17.07
CA THR A 224 -28.34 -2.47 -15.81
C THR A 224 -26.86 -2.49 -16.08
N PHE A 225 -26.13 -1.56 -15.47
CA PHE A 225 -24.69 -1.68 -15.31
C PHE A 225 -24.40 -2.63 -14.15
N LEU A 226 -23.64 -3.68 -14.41
CA LEU A 226 -23.32 -4.70 -13.42
C LEU A 226 -22.23 -4.22 -12.45
N ALA A 227 -22.24 -4.77 -11.24
CA ALA A 227 -21.20 -4.49 -10.27
C ALA A 227 -19.85 -5.05 -10.75
N THR A 228 -18.78 -4.35 -10.40
CA THR A 228 -17.38 -4.75 -10.60
C THR A 228 -16.64 -4.63 -9.27
N ALA A 229 -15.34 -4.93 -9.25
CA ALA A 229 -14.52 -4.66 -8.07
C ALA A 229 -14.53 -3.17 -7.69
N ASN A 230 -14.58 -2.27 -8.67
CA ASN A 230 -14.43 -0.82 -8.46
C ASN A 230 -15.76 -0.08 -8.37
N TYR A 231 -16.84 -0.64 -8.89
CA TYR A 231 -18.11 0.05 -9.07
C TYR A 231 -19.30 -0.81 -8.65
N GLN A 232 -20.26 -0.23 -7.95
CA GLN A 232 -21.54 -0.86 -7.65
C GLN A 232 -22.41 -0.95 -8.90
N SER A 233 -23.34 -1.91 -8.92
CA SER A 233 -24.34 -1.99 -9.98
C SER A 233 -25.33 -0.84 -9.90
N SER A 234 -25.85 -0.41 -11.05
CA SER A 234 -26.96 0.54 -11.12
C SER A 234 -27.90 0.15 -12.26
N THR A 235 -29.20 0.39 -12.06
CA THR A 235 -30.23 0.14 -13.08
C THR A 235 -30.93 1.44 -13.40
N GLY A 236 -31.02 1.75 -14.69
CA GLY A 236 -31.83 2.83 -15.21
C GLY A 236 -33.11 2.27 -15.84
N THR A 237 -34.21 3.00 -15.71
CA THR A 237 -35.46 2.73 -16.42
C THR A 237 -35.96 4.00 -17.09
N ALA A 238 -36.65 3.86 -18.22
CA ALA A 238 -37.31 4.96 -18.92
C ALA A 238 -38.52 4.45 -19.69
N THR A 239 -39.38 5.38 -20.13
CA THR A 239 -40.51 5.09 -21.01
C THR A 239 -40.44 5.92 -22.28
N PHE A 240 -41.06 5.44 -23.35
CA PHE A 240 -41.27 6.20 -24.58
C PHE A 240 -42.62 5.89 -25.21
N ALA A 241 -43.12 6.84 -25.99
CA ALA A 241 -44.38 6.68 -26.71
C ALA A 241 -44.15 6.02 -28.08
N ILE A 242 -44.98 5.03 -28.40
CA ILE A 242 -45.19 4.54 -29.76
C ILE A 242 -46.46 5.20 -30.29
N THR A 243 -46.34 6.11 -31.24
CA THR A 243 -47.46 6.88 -31.79
C THR A 243 -48.07 6.17 -33.00
N LYS A 244 -49.34 6.45 -33.29
CA LYS A 244 -50.00 5.93 -34.50
C LYS A 244 -49.23 6.37 -35.75
N ALA A 245 -49.06 5.45 -36.69
CA ALA A 245 -48.69 5.81 -38.06
C ALA A 245 -49.85 6.60 -38.68
N ALA A 246 -49.52 7.64 -39.45
CA ALA A 246 -50.52 8.32 -40.26
C ALA A 246 -51.09 7.34 -41.29
N SER A 247 -52.39 7.38 -41.50
CA SER A 247 -53.04 6.67 -42.60
C SER A 247 -54.10 7.57 -43.22
N ALA A 248 -54.19 7.54 -44.54
CA ALA A 248 -55.13 8.32 -45.32
C ALA A 248 -55.97 7.39 -46.20
N THR A 249 -57.30 7.47 -46.04
CA THR A 249 -58.24 6.76 -46.90
C THR A 249 -58.79 7.73 -47.94
N ALA A 250 -58.54 7.45 -49.22
CA ALA A 250 -59.15 8.18 -50.33
C ALA A 250 -60.30 7.36 -50.91
N VAL A 251 -61.45 8.01 -51.10
CA VAL A 251 -62.62 7.40 -51.75
C VAL A 251 -62.89 8.16 -53.04
N ALA A 252 -62.88 7.45 -54.16
CA ALA A 252 -63.17 8.00 -55.48
C ALA A 252 -64.49 7.40 -55.99
N CYS A 253 -65.46 8.26 -56.29
CA CYS A 253 -66.75 7.88 -56.86
C CYS A 253 -66.97 8.63 -58.19
N PRO A 254 -67.50 7.98 -59.23
CA PRO A 254 -68.02 8.66 -60.41
C PRO A 254 -69.13 9.66 -60.01
N ALA A 255 -69.18 10.81 -60.66
CA ALA A 255 -70.17 11.85 -60.38
C ALA A 255 -71.62 11.41 -60.67
N THR A 256 -71.80 10.46 -61.59
CA THR A 256 -73.09 9.91 -61.98
C THR A 256 -72.97 8.43 -62.29
N VAL A 257 -73.97 7.65 -61.88
CA VAL A 257 -74.04 6.21 -62.14
C VAL A 257 -75.45 5.89 -62.63
N ALA A 258 -75.55 5.14 -63.74
CA ALA A 258 -76.84 4.76 -64.31
C ALA A 258 -77.57 3.74 -63.42
N TYR A 259 -78.88 3.90 -63.27
CA TYR A 259 -79.73 2.95 -62.54
C TYR A 259 -79.80 1.61 -63.29
N ALA A 260 -79.42 0.51 -62.62
CA ALA A 260 -79.29 -0.82 -63.22
C ALA A 260 -80.25 -1.87 -62.63
N ALA A 261 -81.24 -1.47 -61.81
CA ALA A 261 -82.17 -2.37 -61.10
C ALA A 261 -81.49 -3.51 -60.30
N SER A 262 -80.21 -3.32 -59.94
CA SER A 262 -79.35 -4.24 -59.19
C SER A 262 -78.36 -3.40 -58.35
N ALA A 263 -77.61 -4.05 -57.45
CA ALA A 263 -76.64 -3.36 -56.60
C ALA A 263 -75.50 -2.76 -57.42
N LEU A 264 -75.21 -1.47 -57.20
CA LEU A 264 -74.12 -0.73 -57.85
C LEU A 264 -72.96 -0.56 -56.85
N SER A 265 -71.74 -0.88 -57.26
CA SER A 265 -70.49 -0.66 -56.50
C SER A 265 -69.52 0.26 -57.26
N PRO A 266 -69.86 1.54 -57.47
CA PRO A 266 -69.16 2.43 -58.39
C PRO A 266 -67.94 3.12 -57.79
N CYS A 267 -67.81 3.15 -56.46
CA CYS A 267 -66.72 3.81 -55.77
C CYS A 267 -65.56 2.85 -55.50
N THR A 268 -64.32 3.35 -55.58
CA THR A 268 -63.12 2.65 -55.12
C THR A 268 -62.55 3.36 -53.91
N ALA A 269 -62.10 2.61 -52.91
CA ALA A 269 -61.36 3.13 -51.76
C ALA A 269 -59.91 2.65 -51.83
N THR A 270 -58.97 3.56 -51.60
CA THR A 270 -57.54 3.25 -51.44
C THR A 270 -57.06 3.77 -50.10
N VAL A 271 -56.22 2.99 -49.42
CA VAL A 271 -55.56 3.39 -48.17
C VAL A 271 -54.08 3.60 -48.46
N ALA A 272 -53.55 4.71 -48.00
CA ALA A 272 -52.11 5.02 -47.94
C ALA A 272 -51.65 5.19 -46.49
#